data_AF-A0A263NTD7-F1
#
_entry.id   AF-A0A263NTD7-F1
#
_cell.length_a   1.000
_cell.length_b   1.000
_cell.length_c   1.000
_cell.angle_alpha   90.00
_cell.angle_beta   90.00
_cell.angle_gamma   90.00
#
_symmetry.space_group_name_H-M   'P 1'
#
loop_
_entity.id
_entity.type
_entity.pdbx_description
1 polymer ?
#
loop_
_entity_poly.entity_id
_entity_poly.type
_entity_poly.pdbx_seq_one_letter_code
_entity_poly.pdbx_strand_id
1 'polypeptide(L)'
;MATGTPPTNTGDQLIMNTATKIKLQGTNVSVCLLPPIEILEVRYKLSDDHEGIVARDFKLIPGKTRRGTSEGAPVGTYSNSSLRQQVEVTWMEGDIKHKVRVQKSRIVYRMAHGEFDESLVIDHVDGNPNNNHPSNLRPLTYHANFGNRASALSDKYPKKDPHLPTGVTRDYKFTSGVRYIGKTTIKGVTHKNHFDNPRAAQHWLATIKENHLGELARRDEKGLIIGAPQWKSMQ
;
A
#
# COMPACT_ATOMS: atom_id res chain seq x y z
N MET A 1 -7.98 32.66 -62.16
CA MET A 1 -8.05 31.35 -61.47
C MET A 1 -7.07 31.39 -60.31
N ALA A 2 -7.56 31.60 -59.10
CA ALA A 2 -6.75 31.53 -57.88
C ALA A 2 -7.33 30.41 -57.01
N THR A 3 -6.56 29.33 -56.85
CA THR A 3 -6.91 28.13 -56.10
C THR A 3 -6.71 28.38 -54.61
N GLY A 4 -7.82 28.62 -53.90
CA GLY A 4 -7.84 28.65 -52.44
C GLY A 4 -7.66 27.24 -51.87
N THR A 5 -6.61 27.05 -51.09
CA THR A 5 -6.31 25.85 -50.31
C THR A 5 -7.30 25.73 -49.14
N PRO A 6 -7.73 24.51 -48.73
CA PRO A 6 -8.58 24.34 -47.57
C PRO A 6 -7.77 24.50 -46.26
N PRO A 7 -8.36 25.07 -45.19
CA PRO A 7 -7.69 25.16 -43.91
C PRO A 7 -7.51 23.76 -43.28
N THR A 8 -6.29 23.53 -42.85
CA THR A 8 -5.79 22.34 -42.15
C THR A 8 -6.37 22.23 -40.75
N ASN A 9 -7.12 21.15 -40.55
CA ASN A 9 -7.23 20.31 -39.35
C ASN A 9 -6.63 20.90 -38.05
N THR A 10 -7.44 21.64 -37.28
CA THR A 10 -7.20 21.89 -35.86
C THR A 10 -7.30 20.56 -35.12
N GLY A 11 -6.14 19.97 -34.80
CA GLY A 11 -6.08 18.78 -33.99
C GLY A 11 -6.74 19.04 -32.64
N ASP A 12 -7.78 18.25 -32.34
CA ASP A 12 -8.39 18.14 -31.02
C ASP A 12 -7.31 17.82 -30.00
N GLN A 13 -6.80 18.85 -29.33
CA GLN A 13 -5.97 18.69 -28.17
C GLN A 13 -6.89 18.24 -27.02
N LEU A 14 -7.00 16.92 -26.86
CA LEU A 14 -7.60 16.29 -25.70
C LEU A 14 -7.11 16.97 -24.41
N ILE A 15 -8.00 17.68 -23.74
CA ILE A 15 -7.72 18.32 -22.46
C ILE A 15 -7.51 17.20 -21.45
N MET A 16 -6.28 17.08 -20.94
CA MET A 16 -5.96 16.13 -19.87
C MET A 16 -6.26 16.78 -18.53
N ASN A 17 -7.27 16.29 -17.81
CA ASN A 17 -7.53 16.78 -16.47
C ASN A 17 -6.59 16.12 -15.46
N THR A 18 -6.02 16.93 -14.56
CA THR A 18 -5.10 16.47 -13.51
C THR A 18 -5.87 15.69 -12.46
N ALA A 19 -5.35 14.53 -12.04
CA ALA A 19 -5.98 13.73 -11.00
C ALA A 19 -6.12 14.51 -9.67
N THR A 20 -7.34 14.56 -9.15
CA THR A 20 -7.64 15.13 -7.83
C THR A 20 -6.88 14.38 -6.74
N LYS A 21 -6.19 15.12 -5.88
CA LYS A 21 -5.41 14.58 -4.77
C LYS A 21 -5.99 15.02 -3.44
N ILE A 22 -5.97 14.13 -2.46
CA ILE A 22 -6.36 14.39 -1.08
C ILE A 22 -5.21 14.08 -0.13
N LYS A 23 -5.19 14.73 1.05
CA LYS A 23 -4.22 14.40 2.11
C LYS A 23 -4.68 13.18 2.88
N LEU A 24 -3.73 12.29 3.19
CA LEU A 24 -3.99 11.17 4.08
C LEU A 24 -4.11 11.65 5.53
N GLN A 25 -4.98 11.01 6.31
CA GLN A 25 -5.20 11.38 7.70
C GLN A 25 -3.92 11.25 8.54
N GLY A 26 -3.63 12.31 9.29
CA GLY A 26 -2.45 12.40 10.13
C GLY A 26 -1.14 12.64 9.36
N THR A 27 -1.18 13.10 8.10
CA THR A 27 0.07 13.37 7.37
C THR A 27 -0.10 14.41 6.27
N ASN A 28 1.04 14.94 5.79
CA ASN A 28 1.10 15.80 4.61
C ASN A 28 1.26 15.00 3.30
N VAL A 29 1.23 13.66 3.37
CA VAL A 29 1.28 12.80 2.18
C VAL A 29 -0.06 12.85 1.45
N SER A 30 -0.03 13.18 0.16
CA SER A 30 -1.21 13.16 -0.70
C SER A 30 -1.35 11.85 -1.47
N VAL A 31 -2.59 11.45 -1.73
CA VAL A 31 -2.96 10.33 -2.61
C VAL A 31 -3.95 10.80 -3.66
N CYS A 32 -3.93 10.16 -4.84
CA CYS A 32 -4.94 10.39 -5.86
C CYS A 32 -6.26 9.73 -5.45
N LEU A 33 -7.38 10.42 -5.69
CA LEU A 33 -8.71 9.83 -5.56
C LEU A 33 -8.88 8.68 -6.54
N LEU A 34 -9.72 7.72 -6.14
CA LEU A 34 -10.13 6.65 -7.02
C LEU A 34 -11.01 7.19 -8.17
N PRO A 35 -10.95 6.57 -9.35
CA PRO A 35 -11.96 6.78 -10.39
C PRO A 35 -13.37 6.47 -9.86
N PRO A 36 -14.43 7.01 -10.51
CA PRO A 36 -15.80 6.61 -10.24
C PRO A 36 -15.98 5.09 -10.27
N ILE A 37 -16.90 4.57 -9.45
CA ILE A 37 -17.07 3.12 -9.27
C ILE A 37 -17.46 2.43 -10.58
N GLU A 38 -18.25 3.08 -11.42
CA GLU A 38 -18.70 2.59 -12.71
C GLU A 38 -17.51 2.35 -13.65
N ILE A 39 -16.52 3.25 -13.60
CA ILE A 39 -15.26 3.11 -14.36
C ILE A 39 -14.46 1.90 -13.85
N LEU A 40 -14.47 1.66 -12.54
CA LEU A 40 -13.78 0.51 -11.94
C LEU A 40 -14.51 -0.80 -12.25
N GLU A 41 -15.84 -0.86 -12.15
CA GLU A 41 -16.67 -2.03 -12.43
C GLU A 41 -16.63 -2.47 -13.89
N VAL A 42 -16.59 -1.51 -14.82
CA VAL A 42 -16.42 -1.81 -16.25
C VAL A 42 -15.05 -2.45 -16.50
N ARG A 43 -14.02 -2.00 -15.79
CA ARG A 43 -12.63 -2.38 -16.06
C ARG A 43 -12.17 -3.62 -15.31
N TYR A 44 -12.75 -3.88 -14.15
CA TYR A 44 -12.23 -4.82 -13.16
C TYR A 44 -13.31 -5.78 -12.68
N LYS A 45 -12.96 -7.05 -12.50
CA LYS A 45 -13.74 -7.98 -11.69
C LYS A 45 -13.25 -7.94 -10.24
N LEU A 46 -14.16 -8.19 -9.29
CA LEU A 46 -13.82 -8.52 -7.90
C LEU A 46 -12.85 -9.72 -7.95
N SER A 47 -11.65 -9.55 -7.40
CA SER A 47 -10.47 -10.35 -7.72
C SER A 47 -10.42 -11.74 -7.08
N ASP A 48 -9.71 -12.65 -7.77
CA ASP A 48 -9.15 -13.92 -7.30
C ASP A 48 -8.11 -13.72 -6.16
N ASP A 49 -8.16 -14.60 -5.18
CA ASP A 49 -7.35 -14.68 -3.97
C ASP A 49 -5.83 -14.74 -4.22
N HIS A 50 -5.39 -15.28 -5.37
CA HIS A 50 -3.96 -15.46 -5.70
C HIS A 50 -3.38 -14.38 -6.63
N GLU A 51 -4.17 -13.82 -7.56
CA GLU A 51 -3.67 -12.93 -8.62
C GLU A 51 -4.10 -11.45 -8.43
N GLY A 52 -5.09 -11.19 -7.57
CA GLY A 52 -5.69 -9.87 -7.38
C GLY A 52 -6.54 -9.43 -8.58
N ILE A 53 -6.72 -8.12 -8.77
CA ILE A 53 -7.63 -7.57 -9.80
C ILE A 53 -7.31 -8.12 -11.19
N VAL A 54 -8.30 -8.74 -11.82
CA VAL A 54 -8.23 -9.21 -13.20
C VAL A 54 -9.01 -8.28 -14.13
N ALA A 55 -8.51 -8.14 -15.36
CA ALA A 55 -9.17 -7.33 -16.39
C ALA A 55 -10.50 -7.99 -16.74
N ARG A 56 -11.55 -7.19 -16.87
CA ARG A 56 -12.70 -7.60 -17.68
C ARG A 56 -12.36 -7.32 -19.15
N ASP A 57 -12.89 -8.12 -20.07
CA ASP A 57 -12.61 -8.09 -21.52
C ASP A 57 -12.41 -6.66 -22.06
N PHE A 58 -11.16 -6.27 -22.36
CA PHE A 58 -10.89 -4.87 -22.71
C PHE A 58 -9.73 -4.65 -23.69
N LYS A 59 -10.08 -4.11 -24.86
CA LYS A 59 -9.16 -3.54 -25.86
C LYS A 59 -9.61 -2.11 -26.13
N LEU A 60 -8.78 -1.11 -25.81
CA LEU A 60 -9.14 0.28 -26.08
C LEU A 60 -7.94 1.08 -26.57
N ILE A 61 -8.00 1.56 -27.81
CA ILE A 61 -7.06 2.53 -28.41
C ILE A 61 -7.87 3.32 -29.46
N PRO A 62 -7.84 4.67 -29.47
CA PRO A 62 -6.73 5.39 -30.13
C PRO A 62 -5.83 6.22 -29.19
N GLY A 63 -4.50 6.18 -29.44
CA GLY A 63 -3.51 7.06 -28.78
C GLY A 63 -2.47 6.42 -27.84
N LYS A 64 -2.30 5.09 -27.85
CA LYS A 64 -1.28 4.31 -27.11
C LYS A 64 -1.51 4.15 -25.60
N THR A 65 -2.50 3.36 -25.22
CA THR A 65 -2.44 2.51 -24.02
C THR A 65 -1.58 1.30 -24.36
N ARG A 66 -0.39 1.20 -23.76
CA ARG A 66 0.56 0.11 -24.02
C ARG A 66 -0.03 -1.23 -23.57
N ARG A 67 -0.08 -2.19 -24.53
CA ARG A 67 -0.45 -3.62 -24.45
C ARG A 67 -1.82 -3.91 -23.81
N GLY A 68 -2.74 -4.41 -24.64
CA GLY A 68 -4.04 -4.91 -24.21
C GLY A 68 -3.88 -6.03 -23.18
N THR A 69 -4.63 -5.93 -22.09
CA THR A 69 -4.83 -7.02 -21.15
C THR A 69 -6.01 -7.82 -21.68
N SER A 70 -5.86 -9.14 -21.82
CA SER A 70 -6.98 -10.01 -22.16
C SER A 70 -7.93 -10.11 -20.96
N GLU A 71 -9.21 -10.45 -21.19
CA GLU A 71 -10.08 -10.81 -20.07
C GLU A 71 -9.40 -11.85 -19.16
N GLY A 72 -9.55 -11.67 -17.85
CA GLY A 72 -8.93 -12.53 -16.86
C GLY A 72 -7.44 -12.26 -16.62
N ALA A 73 -6.77 -11.43 -17.43
CA ALA A 73 -5.37 -11.11 -17.21
C ALA A 73 -5.19 -10.27 -15.93
N PRO A 74 -4.14 -10.51 -15.13
CA PRO A 74 -3.80 -9.65 -14.00
C PRO A 74 -3.60 -8.20 -14.46
N VAL A 75 -4.33 -7.25 -13.86
CA VAL A 75 -4.18 -5.84 -14.23
C VAL A 75 -3.07 -5.19 -13.41
N GLY A 76 -2.12 -4.59 -14.14
CA GLY A 76 -1.07 -3.76 -13.56
C GLY A 76 0.12 -4.56 -13.03
N THR A 77 0.97 -5.03 -13.94
CA THR A 77 2.34 -5.48 -13.61
C THR A 77 3.36 -4.48 -14.13
N TYR A 78 3.33 -3.24 -13.61
CA TYR A 78 4.43 -2.29 -13.89
C TYR A 78 4.70 -1.35 -12.71
N SER A 79 5.46 -1.84 -11.73
CA SER A 79 6.54 -1.03 -11.18
C SER A 79 7.69 -1.94 -10.76
N ASN A 80 8.80 -1.86 -11.50
CA ASN A 80 10.09 -2.46 -11.18
C ASN A 80 10.35 -2.41 -9.67
N SER A 81 10.63 -3.57 -9.06
CA SER A 81 11.30 -3.71 -7.75
C SER A 81 10.73 -2.90 -6.55
N SER A 82 9.54 -2.35 -6.68
CA SER A 82 8.90 -1.44 -5.72
C SER A 82 7.75 -2.18 -5.02
N LEU A 83 7.81 -2.24 -3.69
CA LEU A 83 6.84 -2.86 -2.78
C LEU A 83 5.40 -2.29 -2.89
N ARG A 84 5.15 -1.30 -3.76
CA ARG A 84 3.84 -0.68 -3.94
C ARG A 84 3.33 -0.95 -5.35
N GLN A 85 2.42 -1.91 -5.47
CA GLN A 85 1.70 -2.20 -6.70
C GLN A 85 0.72 -1.06 -7.01
N GLN A 86 1.06 -0.22 -7.99
CA GLN A 86 0.19 0.85 -8.49
C GLN A 86 -0.36 0.47 -9.86
N VAL A 87 -1.59 0.89 -10.13
CA VAL A 87 -2.29 0.69 -11.40
C VAL A 87 -2.62 2.04 -12.01
N GLU A 88 -2.39 2.18 -13.31
CA GLU A 88 -2.77 3.35 -14.09
C GLU A 88 -4.17 3.15 -14.68
N VAL A 89 -5.10 4.02 -14.30
CA VAL A 89 -6.48 4.01 -14.81
C VAL A 89 -6.69 5.24 -15.69
N THR A 90 -7.26 5.01 -16.86
CA THR A 90 -7.57 6.04 -17.85
C THR A 90 -9.01 5.84 -18.27
N TRP A 91 -9.78 6.92 -18.32
CA TRP A 91 -11.16 6.92 -18.81
C TRP A 91 -11.47 8.25 -19.52
N MET A 92 -12.60 8.29 -20.21
CA MET A 92 -13.10 9.45 -20.93
C MET A 92 -14.37 9.97 -20.23
N GLU A 93 -14.49 11.28 -20.10
CA GLU A 93 -15.69 11.97 -19.66
C GLU A 93 -16.03 13.03 -20.72
N GLY A 94 -16.91 12.67 -21.67
CA GLY A 94 -17.05 13.42 -22.92
C GLY A 94 -15.72 13.47 -23.70
N ASP A 95 -15.26 14.68 -24.02
CA ASP A 95 -13.98 14.92 -24.71
C ASP A 95 -12.79 15.06 -23.75
N ILE A 96 -13.02 14.93 -22.44
CA ILE A 96 -11.98 15.05 -21.43
C ILE A 96 -11.38 13.68 -21.16
N LYS A 97 -10.05 13.60 -21.26
CA LYS A 97 -9.30 12.39 -20.92
C LYS A 97 -8.80 12.46 -19.50
N HIS A 98 -9.22 11.52 -18.68
CA HIS A 98 -8.78 11.37 -17.30
C HIS A 98 -7.71 10.29 -17.20
N LYS A 99 -6.69 10.55 -16.39
CA LYS A 99 -5.60 9.62 -16.15
C LYS A 99 -5.12 9.71 -14.71
N VAL A 100 -5.13 8.59 -13.99
CA VAL A 100 -4.71 8.51 -12.59
C VAL A 100 -3.87 7.28 -12.31
N ARG A 101 -2.98 7.37 -11.32
CA ARG A 101 -2.29 6.22 -10.73
C ARG A 101 -2.75 6.03 -9.30
N VAL A 102 -3.26 4.85 -9.00
CA VAL A 102 -3.81 4.48 -7.70
C VAL A 102 -3.25 3.14 -7.24
N GLN A 103 -3.32 2.85 -5.95
CA GLN A 103 -2.85 1.57 -5.41
C GLN A 103 -3.82 0.44 -5.76
N LYS A 104 -3.29 -0.73 -6.14
CA LYS A 104 -4.11 -1.92 -6.45
C LYS A 104 -5.04 -2.28 -5.29
N SER A 105 -4.52 -2.29 -4.06
CA SER A 105 -5.29 -2.60 -2.85
C SER A 105 -6.45 -1.64 -2.60
N ARG A 106 -6.34 -0.35 -2.99
CA ARG A 106 -7.44 0.62 -2.87
C ARG A 106 -8.58 0.30 -3.82
N ILE A 107 -8.25 -0.10 -5.05
CA ILE A 107 -9.29 -0.52 -6.01
C ILE A 107 -9.96 -1.80 -5.50
N VAL A 108 -9.20 -2.82 -5.05
CA VAL A 108 -9.81 -4.07 -4.53
C VAL A 108 -10.74 -3.77 -3.36
N TYR A 109 -10.27 -2.96 -2.40
CA TYR A 109 -11.07 -2.60 -1.24
C TYR A 109 -12.37 -1.89 -1.64
N ARG A 110 -12.29 -0.88 -2.54
CA ARG A 110 -13.46 -0.15 -3.06
C ARG A 110 -14.44 -1.08 -3.77
N MET A 111 -13.93 -2.00 -4.59
CA MET A 111 -14.77 -2.94 -5.33
C MET A 111 -15.49 -3.93 -4.42
N ALA A 112 -14.85 -4.38 -3.34
CA ALA A 112 -15.39 -5.40 -2.45
C ALA A 112 -16.27 -4.86 -1.31
N HIS A 113 -15.90 -3.70 -0.76
CA HIS A 113 -16.54 -3.12 0.43
C HIS A 113 -17.38 -1.87 0.13
N GLY A 114 -17.39 -1.40 -1.12
CA GLY A 114 -18.07 -0.17 -1.50
C GLY A 114 -17.34 1.07 -0.97
N GLU A 115 -18.11 2.12 -0.65
CA GLU A 115 -17.53 3.41 -0.28
C GLU A 115 -16.69 3.36 0.98
N PHE A 116 -15.57 4.09 0.97
CA PHE A 116 -14.71 4.23 2.13
C PHE A 116 -14.07 5.61 2.16
N ASP A 117 -13.60 5.99 3.35
CA ASP A 117 -12.85 7.23 3.52
C ASP A 117 -11.50 7.15 2.80
N GLU A 118 -11.44 7.79 1.64
CA GLU A 118 -10.26 7.80 0.78
C GLU A 118 -9.03 8.46 1.42
N SER A 119 -9.21 9.26 2.49
CA SER A 119 -8.10 9.83 3.26
C SER A 119 -7.38 8.81 4.15
N LEU A 120 -7.90 7.58 4.24
CA LEU A 120 -7.24 6.45 4.89
C LEU A 120 -6.31 5.71 3.91
N VAL A 121 -5.35 4.97 4.45
CA VAL A 121 -4.51 4.02 3.73
C VAL A 121 -5.07 2.61 3.85
N ILE A 122 -4.91 1.79 2.82
CA ILE A 122 -5.26 0.36 2.91
C ILE A 122 -4.04 -0.41 3.40
N ASP A 123 -4.18 -1.03 4.56
CA ASP A 123 -3.20 -1.93 5.19
C ASP A 123 -3.52 -3.38 4.82
N HIS A 124 -2.45 -4.17 4.65
CA HIS A 124 -2.50 -5.62 4.50
C HIS A 124 -2.34 -6.25 5.88
N VAL A 125 -3.35 -7.00 6.33
CA VAL A 125 -3.40 -7.59 7.67
C VAL A 125 -2.21 -8.54 7.86
N ASP A 126 -1.92 -9.39 6.89
CA ASP A 126 -0.75 -10.28 6.89
C ASP A 126 0.59 -9.56 6.64
N GLY A 127 0.55 -8.31 6.20
CA GLY A 127 1.72 -7.53 5.81
C GLY A 127 2.34 -7.89 4.47
N ASN A 128 1.75 -8.81 3.72
CA ASN A 128 2.15 -9.16 2.37
C ASN A 128 1.47 -8.22 1.36
N PRO A 129 2.21 -7.30 0.70
CA PRO A 129 1.62 -6.36 -0.24
C PRO A 129 1.06 -7.01 -1.52
N ASN A 130 1.37 -8.29 -1.77
CA ASN A 130 0.88 -9.04 -2.92
C ASN A 130 -0.45 -9.75 -2.64
N ASN A 131 -0.77 -10.05 -1.37
CA ASN A 131 -2.04 -10.67 -0.98
C ASN A 131 -3.14 -9.62 -0.92
N ASN A 132 -3.82 -9.37 -2.04
CA ASN A 132 -4.86 -8.35 -2.11
C ASN A 132 -6.27 -8.89 -1.84
N HIS A 133 -6.43 -10.08 -1.26
CA HIS A 133 -7.74 -10.62 -0.93
C HIS A 133 -8.56 -9.63 -0.08
N PRO A 134 -9.85 -9.36 -0.38
CA PRO A 134 -10.64 -8.35 0.34
C PRO A 134 -10.67 -8.50 1.87
N SER A 135 -10.62 -9.73 2.40
CA SER A 135 -10.56 -9.96 3.86
C SER A 135 -9.19 -9.67 4.48
N ASN A 136 -8.13 -9.61 3.67
CA ASN A 136 -6.77 -9.24 4.10
C ASN A 136 -6.55 -7.72 4.07
N LEU A 137 -7.52 -6.94 3.61
CA LEU A 137 -7.40 -5.49 3.47
C LEU A 137 -8.23 -4.76 4.52
N ARG A 138 -7.67 -3.70 5.10
CA ARG A 138 -8.39 -2.83 6.03
C ARG A 138 -7.99 -1.35 5.89
N PRO A 139 -8.91 -0.41 6.11
CA PRO A 139 -8.59 1.01 6.09
C PRO A 139 -7.99 1.44 7.43
N LEU A 140 -6.87 2.15 7.40
CA LEU A 140 -6.17 2.67 8.57
C LEU A 140 -5.74 4.13 8.34
N THR A 141 -5.50 4.87 9.41
CA THR A 141 -4.78 6.15 9.30
C THR A 141 -3.33 5.91 8.88
N TYR A 142 -2.69 6.89 8.24
CA TYR A 142 -1.30 6.77 7.80
C TYR A 142 -0.36 6.37 8.95
N HIS A 143 -0.57 6.97 10.11
CA HIS A 143 0.26 6.70 11.28
C HIS A 143 0.04 5.31 11.91
N ALA A 144 -1.20 4.80 11.90
CA ALA A 144 -1.49 3.45 12.38
C ALA A 144 -0.79 2.41 11.49
N ASN A 145 -0.92 2.56 10.17
CA ASN A 145 -0.21 1.72 9.20
C ASN A 145 1.32 1.83 9.37
N PHE A 146 1.86 3.05 9.58
CA PHE A 146 3.30 3.22 9.81
C PHE A 146 3.81 2.43 11.01
N GLY A 147 3.05 2.36 12.11
CA GLY A 147 3.37 1.53 13.28
C GLY A 147 3.43 0.03 12.96
N ASN A 148 2.70 -0.43 11.94
CA ASN A 148 2.71 -1.81 11.45
C ASN A 148 3.84 -2.09 10.42
N ARG A 149 4.40 -1.07 9.77
CA ARG A 149 5.38 -1.23 8.67
C ARG A 149 6.76 -1.76 9.09
N ALA A 150 7.14 -1.68 10.36
CA ALA A 150 8.48 -2.08 10.81
C ALA A 150 8.84 -3.54 10.46
N SER A 151 7.83 -4.39 10.25
CA SER A 151 7.98 -5.82 9.93
C SER A 151 8.23 -6.10 8.44
N ALA A 152 7.77 -5.23 7.53
CA ALA A 152 7.75 -5.50 6.09
C ALA A 152 9.01 -5.02 5.34
N LEU A 153 10.01 -4.48 6.04
CA LEU A 153 11.22 -3.90 5.44
C LEU A 153 12.49 -4.73 5.70
N SER A 154 12.40 -5.86 6.42
CA SER A 154 13.57 -6.71 6.74
C SER A 154 14.32 -7.15 5.50
N ASP A 155 13.60 -7.47 4.43
CA ASP A 155 14.19 -8.07 3.23
C ASP A 155 14.85 -7.02 2.33
N LYS A 156 14.33 -5.79 2.35
CA LYS A 156 14.86 -4.67 1.55
C LYS A 156 16.01 -3.95 2.26
N TYR A 157 15.98 -3.90 3.58
CA TYR A 157 17.01 -3.29 4.41
C TYR A 157 17.37 -4.26 5.53
N PRO A 158 18.27 -5.23 5.25
CA PRO A 158 18.66 -6.21 6.25
C PRO A 158 19.21 -5.49 7.47
N LYS A 159 18.72 -5.86 8.65
CA LYS A 159 19.23 -5.33 9.91
C LYS A 159 20.68 -5.74 10.07
N LYS A 160 21.46 -4.87 10.70
CA LYS A 160 22.83 -5.20 11.13
C LYS A 160 22.88 -6.49 11.98
N ASP A 161 21.84 -6.73 12.77
CA ASP A 161 21.67 -7.94 13.57
C ASP A 161 20.40 -8.69 13.14
N PRO A 162 20.47 -9.61 12.14
CA PRO A 162 19.29 -10.30 11.61
C PRO A 162 18.59 -11.22 12.62
N HIS A 163 19.34 -11.77 13.58
CA HIS A 163 18.84 -12.63 14.64
C HIS A 163 18.00 -11.88 15.68
N LEU A 164 18.00 -10.54 15.68
CA LEU A 164 17.23 -9.74 16.63
C LEU A 164 15.78 -9.54 16.17
N PRO A 165 14.82 -9.57 17.11
CA PRO A 165 13.41 -9.29 16.82
C PRO A 165 13.16 -7.98 16.08
N THR A 166 12.04 -7.89 15.37
CA THR A 166 11.59 -6.66 14.70
C THR A 166 11.43 -5.51 15.69
N GLY A 167 12.03 -4.36 15.36
CA GLY A 167 12.06 -3.18 16.23
C GLY A 167 13.13 -3.21 17.33
N VAL A 168 13.88 -4.32 17.46
CA VAL A 168 14.99 -4.44 18.42
C VAL A 168 16.33 -4.30 17.69
N THR A 169 17.23 -3.50 18.25
CA THR A 169 18.60 -3.31 17.75
C THR A 169 19.61 -3.37 18.89
N ARG A 170 20.82 -3.85 18.65
CA ARG A 170 21.91 -3.75 19.64
C ARG A 170 22.36 -2.28 19.79
N ASP A 171 22.63 -1.87 21.02
CA ASP A 171 23.20 -0.56 21.32
C ASP A 171 24.73 -0.58 21.22
N TYR A 172 25.25 -0.30 20.03
CA TYR A 172 26.69 -0.28 19.77
C TYR A 172 27.44 0.89 20.44
N LYS A 173 26.72 1.85 21.04
CA LYS A 173 27.34 2.98 21.76
C LYS A 173 27.51 2.70 23.24
N PHE A 174 26.94 1.60 23.73
CA PHE A 174 27.08 1.20 25.12
C PHE A 174 28.38 0.43 25.31
N THR A 175 29.29 0.97 26.12
CA THR A 175 30.66 0.45 26.29
C THR A 175 30.82 -0.50 27.49
N SER A 176 29.85 -0.53 28.41
CA SER A 176 29.90 -1.35 29.63
C SER A 176 29.02 -2.60 29.51
N GLY A 177 29.40 -3.51 28.60
CA GLY A 177 28.67 -4.77 28.36
C GLY A 177 27.74 -4.72 27.14
N VAL A 178 26.63 -5.46 27.19
CA VAL A 178 25.68 -5.59 26.07
C VAL A 178 24.34 -4.98 26.47
N ARG A 179 23.78 -4.15 25.59
CA ARG A 179 22.46 -3.54 25.75
C ARG A 179 21.72 -3.52 24.42
N TYR A 180 20.40 -3.54 24.50
CA TYR A 180 19.48 -3.56 23.37
C TYR A 180 18.55 -2.36 23.45
N ILE A 181 18.08 -1.92 22.28
CA ILE A 181 17.14 -0.81 22.12
C ILE A 181 15.88 -1.37 21.50
N GLY A 182 14.75 -1.17 22.17
CA GLY A 182 13.43 -1.28 21.53
C GLY A 182 13.05 0.08 20.97
N LYS A 183 12.70 0.17 19.69
CA LYS A 183 12.22 1.41 19.06
C LYS A 183 11.03 1.15 18.15
N THR A 184 9.97 1.94 18.32
CA THR A 184 8.82 1.98 17.41
C THR A 184 8.30 3.40 17.28
N THR A 185 7.63 3.71 16.16
CA THR A 185 6.96 5.00 15.96
C THR A 185 5.49 4.74 15.68
N ILE A 186 4.62 5.27 16.53
CA ILE A 186 3.16 5.07 16.46
C ILE A 186 2.51 6.44 16.60
N LYS A 187 1.53 6.77 15.73
CA LYS A 187 0.81 8.06 15.81
C LYS A 187 1.75 9.29 15.81
N GLY A 188 2.85 9.21 15.05
CA GLY A 188 3.87 10.26 14.97
C GLY A 188 4.83 10.34 16.17
N VAL A 189 4.56 9.58 17.24
CA VAL A 189 5.37 9.55 18.46
C VAL A 189 6.37 8.40 18.39
N THR A 190 7.64 8.69 18.67
CA THR A 190 8.68 7.66 18.75
C THR A 190 8.83 7.18 20.18
N HIS A 191 8.55 5.90 20.40
CA HIS A 191 8.79 5.21 21.66
C HIS A 191 10.16 4.53 21.57
N LYS A 192 11.06 4.83 22.51
CA LYS A 192 12.39 4.21 22.59
C LYS A 192 12.71 3.88 24.04
N ASN A 193 13.22 2.67 24.29
CA ASN A 193 13.76 2.30 25.60
C ASN A 193 14.95 1.33 25.46
N HIS A 194 15.71 1.14 26.54
CA HIS A 194 16.91 0.30 26.59
C HIS A 194 16.69 -0.91 27.52
N PHE A 195 17.31 -2.03 27.18
CA PHE A 195 17.11 -3.33 27.86
C PHE A 195 18.39 -4.14 27.86
N ASP A 196 18.59 -4.96 28.89
CA ASP A 196 19.76 -5.84 28.99
C ASP A 196 19.63 -7.11 28.16
N ASN A 197 18.41 -7.46 27.75
CA ASN A 197 18.15 -8.60 26.89
C ASN A 197 17.15 -8.26 25.77
N PRO A 198 17.30 -8.88 24.58
CA PRO A 198 16.48 -8.54 23.42
C PRO A 198 15.02 -8.97 23.57
N ARG A 199 14.75 -9.97 24.41
CA ARG A 199 13.40 -10.48 24.68
C ARG A 199 12.57 -9.48 25.49
N ALA A 200 13.16 -8.81 26.47
CA ALA A 200 12.50 -7.76 27.25
C ALA A 200 12.17 -6.55 26.36
N ALA A 201 13.09 -6.17 25.46
CA ALA A 201 12.82 -5.15 24.45
C ALA A 201 11.64 -5.54 23.56
N GLN A 202 11.56 -6.81 23.17
CA GLN A 202 10.48 -7.36 22.34
C GLN A 202 9.12 -7.36 23.07
N HIS A 203 9.07 -7.79 24.33
CA HIS A 203 7.87 -7.72 25.17
C HIS A 203 7.37 -6.27 25.30
N TRP A 204 8.28 -5.35 25.63
CA TRP A 204 7.93 -3.94 25.75
C TRP A 204 7.38 -3.36 24.45
N LEU A 205 7.97 -3.69 23.30
CA LEU A 205 7.45 -3.28 21.99
C LEU A 205 6.05 -3.81 21.71
N ALA A 206 5.76 -5.05 22.10
CA ALA A 206 4.42 -5.63 21.98
C ALA A 206 3.41 -4.87 22.83
N THR A 207 3.73 -4.59 24.09
CA THR A 207 2.87 -3.79 24.98
C THR A 207 2.62 -2.39 24.43
N ILE A 208 3.65 -1.71 23.91
CA ILE A 208 3.48 -0.39 23.27
C ILE A 208 2.53 -0.48 22.07
N LYS A 209 2.70 -1.50 21.21
CA LYS A 209 1.79 -1.69 20.05
C LYS A 209 0.36 -1.99 20.50
N GLU A 210 0.18 -2.87 21.47
CA GLU A 210 -1.14 -3.21 22.01
C GLU A 210 -1.85 -1.99 22.59
N ASN A 211 -1.15 -1.22 23.44
CA ASN A 211 -1.72 -0.04 24.09
C ASN A 211 -2.11 1.07 23.09
N HIS A 212 -1.37 1.23 22.00
CA HIS A 212 -1.60 2.34 21.07
C HIS A 212 -2.43 1.97 19.83
N LEU A 213 -2.41 0.70 19.40
CA LEU A 213 -3.09 0.21 18.20
C LEU A 213 -4.24 -0.76 18.52
N GLY A 214 -4.25 -1.42 19.67
CA GLY A 214 -5.29 -2.39 20.04
C GLY A 214 -5.48 -3.49 18.98
N GLU A 215 -6.71 -3.65 18.51
CA GLU A 215 -7.07 -4.58 17.43
C GLU A 215 -6.42 -4.27 16.08
N LEU A 216 -5.97 -3.01 15.88
CA LEU A 216 -5.28 -2.58 14.66
C LEU A 216 -3.81 -3.00 14.64
N ALA A 217 -3.27 -3.49 15.75
CA ALA A 217 -1.91 -4.04 15.79
C ALA A 217 -1.83 -5.27 14.87
N ARG A 218 -0.81 -5.31 14.00
CA ARG A 218 -0.58 -6.49 13.16
C ARG A 218 -0.21 -7.69 14.03
N ARG A 219 -0.84 -8.85 13.77
CA ARG A 219 -0.59 -10.11 14.48
C ARG A 219 -0.05 -11.18 13.53
N ASP A 220 0.73 -12.12 14.04
CA ASP A 220 1.19 -13.30 13.32
C ASP A 220 0.10 -14.38 13.27
N GLU A 221 0.38 -15.50 12.59
CA GLU A 221 -0.53 -16.65 12.46
C GLU A 221 -0.98 -17.24 13.80
N LYS A 222 -0.22 -16.98 14.87
CA LYS A 222 -0.52 -17.43 16.25
C LYS A 222 -1.33 -16.39 17.04
N GLY A 223 -1.75 -15.30 16.39
CA GLY A 223 -2.49 -14.20 17.01
C GLY A 223 -1.62 -13.26 17.86
N LEU A 224 -0.30 -13.40 17.84
CA LEU A 224 0.61 -12.56 18.62
C LEU A 224 0.99 -11.32 17.84
N ILE A 225 1.06 -10.16 18.51
CA ILE A 225 1.46 -8.91 17.85
C ILE A 225 2.83 -9.12 17.18
N ILE A 226 2.99 -8.75 15.90
CA ILE A 226 4.25 -8.95 15.20
C ILE A 226 5.35 -8.14 15.89
N GLY A 227 6.42 -8.85 16.27
CA GLY A 227 7.46 -8.31 17.14
C GLY A 227 7.20 -8.52 18.63
N ALA A 228 6.21 -9.31 19.02
CA ALA A 228 6.08 -9.95 20.33
C ALA A 228 6.89 -11.26 20.34
N PRO A 229 7.35 -11.72 21.52
CA PRO A 229 8.10 -12.96 21.62
C PRO A 229 7.22 -14.15 21.24
N GLN A 230 7.66 -14.93 20.26
CA GLN A 230 7.01 -16.17 19.87
C GLN A 230 7.37 -17.23 20.90
N TRP A 231 6.40 -17.62 21.73
CA TRP A 231 6.62 -18.52 22.86
C TRP A 231 6.51 -20.02 22.53
N LYS A 232 6.32 -20.41 21.26
CA LYS A 232 6.22 -21.83 20.89
C LYS A 232 6.78 -22.17 19.51
N SER A 233 7.96 -22.80 19.51
CA SER A 233 8.26 -24.02 18.75
C SER A 233 9.61 -24.56 19.21
N MET A 234 9.69 -24.95 20.48
CA MET A 234 10.48 -26.09 20.92
C MET A 234 9.46 -27.09 21.45
N GLN A 235 8.95 -27.93 20.53
CA GLN A 235 8.57 -29.29 20.86
C GLN A 235 9.69 -30.17 20.33
#